data_AF-A0A3D1KVZ2-F1
#
_entry.id   AF-A0A3D1KVZ2-F1
#
_cell.length_a   1.000
_cell.length_b   1.000
_cell.length_c   1.000
_cell.angle_alpha   90.00
_cell.angle_beta   90.00
_cell.angle_gamma   90.00
#
_symmetry.space_group_name_H-M   'P 1'
#
loop_
_entity.id
_entity.type
_entity.pdbx_description
1 polymer ?
#
loop_
_entity_poly.entity_id
_entity_poly.type
_entity_poly.pdbx_seq_one_letter_code
_entity_poly.pdbx_strand_id
1 'polypeptide(L)'
;NGKWHLSTLKASVKFRVRSRFDKINSEYHSVSDLLITDIQNTELKKFDRSESFTQRDIFVEMIDNYDQRFWENYNIIKPDEDLQNAFKKQNLK
;
A
#
# COMPACT_ATOMS: atom_id res chain seq x y z
N ASN A 1 -22.90 -17.82 -4.38
CA ASN A 1 -21.72 -17.07 -4.87
C ASN A 1 -20.48 -17.38 -4.03
N GLY A 2 -19.94 -18.61 -4.12
CA GLY A 2 -18.83 -19.10 -3.30
C GLY A 2 -17.43 -18.62 -3.74
N LYS A 3 -17.26 -17.30 -3.88
CA LYS A 3 -15.97 -16.69 -4.21
C LYS A 3 -15.33 -16.12 -2.95
N TRP A 4 -14.01 -16.25 -2.83
CA TRP A 4 -13.24 -15.64 -1.76
C TRP A 4 -12.74 -14.28 -2.20
N HIS A 5 -12.89 -13.29 -1.33
CA HIS A 5 -12.39 -11.94 -1.54
C HIS A 5 -11.34 -11.62 -0.48
N LEU A 6 -10.29 -10.91 -0.87
CA LEU A 6 -9.35 -10.34 0.08
C LEU A 6 -10.08 -9.24 0.87
N SER A 7 -10.00 -9.28 2.20
CA SER A 7 -10.63 -8.28 3.08
C SER A 7 -9.61 -7.30 3.64
N THR A 8 -8.54 -7.84 4.21
CA THR A 8 -7.49 -7.09 4.88
C THR A 8 -6.13 -7.72 4.61
N LEU A 9 -5.10 -6.89 4.55
CA LEU A 9 -3.71 -7.33 4.43
C LEU A 9 -2.82 -6.55 5.40
N LYS A 10 -1.90 -7.25 6.06
CA LYS A 10 -0.84 -6.65 6.88
C LYS A 10 0.51 -7.09 6.34
N ALA A 11 1.31 -6.13 5.93
CA ALA A 11 2.70 -6.32 5.55
C ALA A 11 3.61 -5.87 6.71
N SER A 12 4.60 -6.69 7.04
CA SER A 12 5.60 -6.39 8.06
C SER A 12 6.96 -6.77 7.51
N VAL A 13 7.82 -5.78 7.26
CA VAL A 13 9.14 -5.96 6.68
C VAL A 13 10.18 -5.42 7.65
N LYS A 14 11.16 -6.25 8.00
CA LYS A 14 12.36 -5.84 8.74
C LYS A 14 13.53 -5.84 7.79
N PHE A 15 14.25 -4.73 7.71
CA PHE A 15 15.40 -4.60 6.84
C PHE A 15 16.51 -3.80 7.52
N ARG A 16 17.76 -4.16 7.24
CA ARG A 16 18.92 -3.47 7.78
C ARG A 16 19.51 -2.56 6.73
N VAL A 17 19.65 -1.29 7.05
CA VAL A 17 20.30 -0.30 6.17
C VAL A 17 21.71 -0.08 6.68
N ARG A 18 22.68 -0.24 5.78
CA ARG A 18 24.10 0.04 6.04
C ARG A 18 24.61 1.03 4.99
N SER A 19 24.93 2.24 5.42
CA SER A 19 25.59 3.24 4.59
C SER A 19 26.86 3.71 5.30
N ARG A 20 28.02 3.53 4.65
CA ARG A 20 29.30 4.02 5.17
C ARG A 20 29.41 5.54 5.06
N PHE A 21 28.85 6.11 4.00
CA PHE A 21 28.87 7.55 3.74
C PHE A 21 28.02 8.30 4.77
N ASP A 22 26.80 7.84 5.00
CA ASP A 22 25.86 8.44 5.96
C ASP A 22 26.08 7.98 7.40
N LYS A 23 27.07 7.11 7.64
CA LYS A 23 27.35 6.45 8.93
C LYS A 23 26.14 5.75 9.55
N ILE A 24 25.26 5.19 8.71
CA ILE A 24 24.06 4.45 9.14
C ILE A 24 24.38 2.96 9.23
N ASN A 25 24.04 2.34 10.36
CA ASN A 25 24.04 0.89 10.54
C ASN A 25 22.89 0.47 11.46
N SER A 26 21.68 0.63 10.96
CA SER A 26 20.45 0.51 11.76
C SER A 26 19.50 -0.49 11.12
N GLU A 27 18.67 -1.13 11.95
CA GLU A 27 17.55 -1.95 11.51
C GLU A 27 16.28 -1.10 11.52
N TYR A 28 15.50 -1.22 10.44
CA TYR A 28 14.24 -0.51 10.24
C TYR A 28 13.12 -1.53 10.10
N HIS A 29 12.01 -1.25 10.76
CA HIS A 29 10.80 -2.06 10.67
C HIS A 29 9.73 -1.22 9.98
N SER A 30 9.25 -1.68 8.84
CA SER A 30 8.11 -1.09 8.13
C SER A 30 6.89 -1.99 8.31
N VAL A 31 5.79 -1.40 8.75
CA VAL A 31 4.50 -2.08 8.87
C VAL A 31 3.49 -1.31 8.01
N SER A 32 2.73 -2.03 7.21
CA SER A 32 1.68 -1.45 6.38
C SER A 32 0.43 -2.31 6.48
N ASP A 33 -0.71 -1.66 6.70
CA ASP A 33 -2.01 -2.31 6.78
C ASP A 33 -2.88 -1.79 5.61
N LEU A 34 -3.63 -2.69 4.97
CA LEU A 34 -4.52 -2.43 3.84
C LEU A 34 -5.90 -2.99 4.18
N LEU A 35 -6.93 -2.15 4.07
CA LEU A 35 -8.34 -2.52 4.21
C LEU A 35 -9.05 -2.31 2.87
N ILE A 36 -9.80 -3.33 2.42
CA ILE A 36 -10.61 -3.24 1.21
C ILE A 36 -12.04 -2.86 1.60
N THR A 37 -12.47 -1.67 1.17
CA THR A 37 -13.78 -1.10 1.55
C THR A 37 -14.87 -1.32 0.50
N ASP A 38 -14.51 -1.51 -0.76
CA ASP A 38 -15.44 -1.79 -1.85
C ASP A 38 -14.79 -2.73 -2.87
N ILE A 39 -15.56 -3.66 -3.42
CA ILE A 39 -15.12 -4.61 -4.45
C ILE A 39 -16.16 -4.62 -5.57
N GLN A 40 -15.79 -4.02 -6.70
CA GLN A 40 -16.63 -3.98 -7.88
C GLN A 40 -16.26 -5.14 -8.80
N ASN A 41 -17.26 -5.91 -9.24
CA ASN A 41 -17.06 -6.94 -10.24
C ASN A 41 -16.88 -6.27 -11.60
N THR A 42 -15.70 -6.45 -12.21
CA THR A 42 -15.40 -5.97 -13.56
C THR A 42 -15.39 -7.12 -14.55
N GLU A 43 -15.50 -6.82 -15.84
CA GLU A 43 -15.16 -7.77 -16.90
C GLU A 43 -13.66 -8.07 -16.81
N LEU A 44 -13.33 -9.17 -16.15
CA LEU A 44 -11.96 -9.56 -15.79
C LEU A 44 -11.07 -9.70 -17.04
N LYS A 45 -10.41 -8.60 -17.45
CA LYS A 45 -9.28 -8.68 -18.37
C LYS A 45 -8.02 -8.94 -17.56
N LYS A 46 -7.27 -9.96 -17.93
CA LYS A 46 -5.94 -10.20 -17.36
C LYS A 46 -5.06 -9.00 -17.70
N PHE A 47 -4.33 -8.48 -16.71
CA PHE A 47 -3.31 -7.46 -16.95
C PHE A 47 -2.30 -7.98 -17.98
N ASP A 48 -1.92 -7.12 -18.92
CA ASP A 48 -0.86 -7.47 -19.86
C ASP A 48 0.47 -7.60 -19.11
N ARG A 49 1.41 -8.38 -19.67
CA ARG A 49 2.70 -8.63 -19.00
C ARG A 49 3.50 -7.34 -18.77
N SER A 50 3.30 -6.33 -19.63
CA SER A 50 3.89 -5.00 -19.49
C SER A 50 3.29 -4.16 -18.36
N GLU A 51 2.08 -4.49 -17.91
CA GLU A 51 1.37 -3.80 -16.82
C GLU A 51 1.51 -4.54 -15.49
N SER A 52 2.14 -5.71 -15.49
CA SER A 52 2.29 -6.58 -14.33
C SER A 52 3.63 -6.33 -13.64
N PHE A 53 3.59 -6.09 -12.33
CA PHE A 53 4.81 -5.95 -11.53
C PHE A 53 5.57 -7.27 -11.39
N THR A 54 6.89 -7.19 -11.49
CA THR A 54 7.85 -8.27 -11.25
C THR A 54 8.73 -7.97 -10.03
N GLN A 55 9.41 -8.99 -9.52
CA GLN A 55 10.35 -8.80 -8.39
C GLN A 55 11.56 -7.90 -8.73
N ARG A 56 11.81 -7.65 -10.02
CA ARG A 56 12.91 -6.79 -10.48
C ARG A 56 12.48 -5.33 -10.61
N ASP A 57 11.20 -5.06 -10.43
CA ASP A 57 10.64 -3.73 -10.62
C ASP A 57 10.91 -2.91 -9.36
N ILE A 58 11.76 -1.89 -9.50
CA ILE A 58 12.05 -0.95 -8.42
C ILE A 58 11.00 0.16 -8.50
N PHE A 59 9.99 0.10 -7.63
CA PHE A 59 8.87 1.05 -7.62
C PHE A 59 9.29 2.52 -7.67
N VAL A 60 10.37 2.89 -6.97
CA VAL A 60 10.88 4.26 -6.95
C VAL A 60 11.37 4.73 -8.33
N GLU A 61 11.89 3.82 -9.14
CA GLU A 61 12.36 4.12 -10.51
C GLU A 61 11.22 4.16 -11.53
N MET A 62 10.04 3.65 -11.17
CA MET A 62 8.84 3.65 -12.02
C MET A 62 7.97 4.90 -11.84
N ILE A 63 8.26 5.72 -10.81
CA ILE A 63 7.54 6.97 -10.57
C ILE A 63 8.21 8.07 -11.39
N ASP A 64 7.65 8.35 -12.56
CA ASP A 64 8.20 9.36 -13.48
C ASP A 64 8.01 10.79 -12.94
N ASN A 65 6.85 11.08 -12.34
CA ASN A 65 6.54 12.39 -11.76
C ASN A 65 5.67 12.22 -10.52
N TYR A 66 6.00 12.98 -9.47
CA TYR A 66 5.14 13.08 -8.29
C TYR A 66 3.89 13.90 -8.64
N ASP A 67 2.74 13.25 -8.68
CA ASP A 67 1.45 13.92 -8.76
C ASP A 67 0.92 14.16 -7.34
N GLN A 68 0.98 15.43 -6.90
CA GLN A 68 0.47 15.84 -5.60
C GLN A 68 -1.04 15.60 -5.46
N ARG A 69 -1.78 15.63 -6.58
CA ARG A 69 -3.24 15.44 -6.59
C ARG A 69 -3.64 13.97 -6.59
N PHE A 70 -2.70 13.06 -6.85
CA PHE A 70 -2.97 11.62 -6.90
C PHE A 70 -3.66 11.13 -5.63
N TRP A 71 -3.23 11.62 -4.47
CA TRP A 71 -3.78 11.24 -3.17
C TRP A 71 -4.92 12.13 -2.67
N GLU A 72 -5.30 13.20 -3.38
CA GLU A 72 -6.34 14.14 -2.92
C GLU A 72 -7.68 13.46 -2.64
N ASN A 73 -7.97 12.36 -3.34
CA ASN A 73 -9.19 11.56 -3.18
C ASN A 73 -8.98 10.24 -2.42
N TYR A 74 -7.76 9.94 -1.97
CA TYR A 74 -7.47 8.72 -1.20
C TYR A 74 -7.38 9.04 0.29
N ASN A 75 -8.03 8.20 1.09
CA ASN A 75 -8.03 8.31 2.54
C ASN A 75 -6.66 7.89 3.11
N ILE A 76 -5.69 8.81 3.18
CA ILE A 76 -4.46 8.59 3.94
C ILE A 76 -4.82 8.62 5.43
N ILE A 77 -4.84 7.46 6.09
CA ILE A 77 -4.98 7.36 7.54
C ILE A 77 -3.59 7.57 8.13
N LYS A 78 -3.45 8.57 9.00
CA LYS A 78 -2.19 8.84 9.69
C LYS A 78 -1.81 7.60 10.52
N PRO A 79 -0.52 7.22 10.57
CA PRO A 79 -0.07 6.02 11.29
C PRO A 79 -0.44 5.99 12.78
N ASP A 80 -0.65 7.16 13.39
CA ASP A 80 -0.96 7.28 14.81
C ASP A 80 -2.41 6.91 15.16
N GLU A 81 -3.31 6.74 14.17
CA GLU A 81 -4.68 6.27 14.38
C GLU A 81 -4.81 4.79 14.01
N ASP A 82 -5.33 3.97 14.93
CA ASP A 82 -5.73 2.59 14.64
C ASP A 82 -6.80 2.59 13.54
N LEU A 83 -6.54 1.84 12.46
CA LEU A 83 -7.41 1.73 11.29
C LEU A 83 -8.86 1.43 11.69
N GLN A 84 -9.09 0.56 12.68
CA GLN A 84 -10.45 0.24 13.12
C GLN A 84 -11.20 1.46 13.65
N ASN A 85 -10.49 2.38 14.29
CA ASN A 85 -11.07 3.60 14.86
C ASN A 85 -11.26 4.70 13.80
N ALA A 86 -10.41 4.75 12.78
CA ALA A 86 -10.57 5.67 11.65
C ALA A 86 -11.89 5.43 10.90
N PHE A 87 -12.25 4.16 10.66
CA PHE A 87 -13.49 3.83 9.93
C PHE A 87 -14.77 3.96 10.76
N LYS A 88 -14.73 3.87 12.10
CA LYS A 88 -15.88 4.19 12.96
C LYS A 88 -16.38 5.63 12.77
N LYS A 89 -15.47 6.58 12.50
CA LYS A 89 -15.81 7.98 12.25
C LYS A 89 -16.42 8.21 10.86
N GLN A 90 -16.06 7.38 9.87
CA GLN A 90 -16.56 7.50 8.48
C GLN A 90 -17.98 6.97 8.29
N ASN A 91 -18.44 6.02 9.11
CA ASN A 91 -19.81 5.48 9.06
C ASN A 91 -20.87 6.37 9.74
N LEU A 92 -20.58 7.65 9.96
CA LEU A 92 -21.55 8.66 10.42
C LEU A 92 -22.01 9.53 9.24
N LYS A 93 -22.76 8.94 8.31
CA LYS A 93 -23.76 9.61 7.45
C LYS A 93 -24.85 8.63 7.07
#